data_AF-A0A920QC24-F1
#
_entry.id   AF-A0A920QC24-F1
#
_cell.length_a   1.000
_cell.length_b   1.000
_cell.length_c   1.000
_cell.angle_alpha   90.00
_cell.angle_beta   90.00
_cell.angle_gamma   90.00
#
_symmetry.space_group_name_H-M   'P 1'
#
loop_
_entity.id
_entity.type
_entity.pdbx_description
1 polymer ?
#
loop_
_entity_poly.entity_id
_entity_poly.type
_entity_poly.pdbx_seq_one_letter_code
_entity_poly.pdbx_strand_id
1 'polypeptide(L)' 'MMAKHSTELRRGNLFTTFHFPDLGLNGVLSSSADGLTGCPEFKVQAVTSSRRSNPVLGPVGVD' A
#
# COMPACT_ATOMS: atom_id res chain seq x y z
N MET A 1 4.02 -7.81 -1.14
CA MET A 1 4.18 -6.52 -1.85
C MET A 1 5.59 -6.43 -2.41
N MET A 2 5.74 -6.08 -3.69
CA MET A 2 7.02 -5.95 -4.38
C MET A 2 7.23 -4.52 -4.85
N ALA A 3 8.47 -4.02 -4.78
CA ALA A 3 8.82 -2.67 -5.21
C ALA A 3 9.33 -2.68 -6.66
N LYS A 4 8.87 -1.73 -7.48
CA LYS A 4 9.39 -1.44 -8.82
C LYS A 4 9.85 0.02 -8.86
N HIS A 5 11.12 0.24 -9.16
CA HIS A 5 11.65 1.58 -9.38
C HIS A 5 11.32 2.06 -10.80
N SER A 6 10.89 3.31 -10.94
CA SER A 6 10.55 3.96 -12.21
C SER A 6 10.77 5.47 -12.11
N THR A 7 11.09 6.12 -13.22
CA THR A 7 11.20 7.58 -13.35
C THR A 7 9.89 8.25 -13.77
N GLU A 8 8.82 7.48 -13.97
CA GLU A 8 7.49 7.97 -14.40
C GLU A 8 6.75 8.72 -13.29
N LEU A 9 7.07 8.41 -12.02
CA LEU A 9 6.45 9.06 -10.87
C LEU A 9 7.30 10.23 -10.39
N ARG A 10 6.62 11.31 -9.99
CA ARG A 10 7.26 12.42 -9.27
C ARG A 10 7.91 11.90 -7.99
N ARG A 11 9.13 12.37 -7.68
CA ARG A 11 9.81 12.04 -6.41
C ARG A 11 8.90 12.33 -5.21
N GLY A 12 8.84 11.37 -4.28
CA GLY A 12 7.96 11.41 -3.11
C GLY A 12 6.58 10.79 -3.32
N ASN A 13 6.17 10.51 -4.56
CA ASN A 13 4.93 9.81 -4.84
C ASN A 13 5.18 8.30 -4.98
N LEU A 14 4.23 7.50 -4.50
CA LEU A 14 4.16 6.06 -4.74
C LEU A 14 2.90 5.74 -5.53
N PHE A 15 2.96 4.67 -6.32
CA PHE A 15 1.81 4.10 -7.01
C PHE A 15 1.66 2.63 -6.62
N THR A 16 0.44 2.21 -6.34
CA THR A 16 0.10 0.82 -6.03
C THR A 16 -1.25 0.45 -6.65
N THR A 17 -1.52 -0.84 -6.75
CA THR A 17 -2.79 -1.36 -7.27
C THR A 17 -3.37 -2.40 -6.34
N PHE A 18 -4.68 -2.33 -6.08
CA PHE A 18 -5.39 -3.19 -5.15
C PHE A 18 -5.99 -4.44 -5.81
N HIS A 19 -5.61 -4.76 -7.06
CA HIS A 19 -6.14 -5.94 -7.77
C HIS A 19 -5.82 -7.28 -7.09
N PHE A 20 -4.86 -7.31 -6.16
CA PHE A 20 -4.42 -8.52 -5.46
C PHE A 20 -4.94 -8.52 -4.01
N PRO A 21 -6.02 -9.25 -3.69
CA PRO A 21 -6.65 -9.22 -2.37
C PRO A 21 -5.70 -9.69 -1.26
N ASP A 22 -4.81 -10.66 -1.54
CA ASP A 22 -3.82 -11.20 -0.60
C ASP A 22 -2.84 -10.14 -0.07
N LEU A 23 -2.72 -8.98 -0.74
CA LEU A 23 -1.86 -7.89 -0.30
C LEU A 23 -2.51 -6.97 0.73
N GLY A 24 -3.83 -7.02 0.93
CA GLY A 24 -4.53 -6.24 1.95
C GLY A 24 -4.36 -4.71 1.82
N LEU A 25 -4.14 -4.20 0.61
CA LEU A 25 -3.67 -2.82 0.38
C LEU A 25 -4.59 -1.73 0.93
N ASN A 26 -5.91 -1.95 0.89
CA ASN A 26 -6.86 -0.99 1.43
C ASN A 26 -6.74 -0.82 2.94
N GLY A 27 -6.08 -1.74 3.65
CA GLY A 27 -5.78 -1.59 5.08
C GLY A 27 -4.75 -0.51 5.40
N VAL A 28 -4.04 0.03 4.39
CA VAL A 28 -3.11 1.16 4.55
C VAL A 28 -3.82 2.51 4.44
N LEU A 29 -5.03 2.54 3.89
CA LEU A 29 -5.80 3.76 3.72
C LEU A 29 -6.34 4.26 5.06
N SER A 30 -6.37 5.58 5.22
CA SER A 30 -7.07 6.23 6.33
C SER A 30 -8.58 6.14 6.16
N SER A 31 -9.32 6.51 7.20
CA SER A 31 -10.77 6.67 7.15
C SER A 31 -11.22 8.02 6.56
N SER A 32 -10.31 8.81 5.98
CA SER A 32 -10.65 10.10 5.38
C SER A 32 -11.59 9.91 4.19
N ALA A 33 -12.63 10.73 4.13
CA ALA A 33 -13.63 10.69 3.08
C ALA A 33 -14.19 12.10 2.79
N ASP A 34 -14.73 12.28 1.60
CA ASP A 34 -15.48 13.48 1.22
C ASP A 34 -16.72 13.66 2.12
N GLY A 35 -16.96 14.89 2.57
CA GLY A 35 -18.02 15.19 3.54
C GLY A 35 -19.43 15.16 2.97
N LEU A 36 -19.61 15.21 1.65
CA LEU A 36 -20.92 15.22 1.00
C LEU A 36 -21.35 13.82 0.55
N THR A 37 -20.43 13.07 -0.03
CA THR A 37 -20.71 11.77 -0.65
C THR A 37 -20.23 10.59 0.18
N GLY A 38 -19.33 10.83 1.14
CA GLY A 38 -18.63 9.76 1.85
C GLY A 38 -17.62 9.00 0.98
N CYS A 39 -17.28 9.51 -0.22
CA CYS A 39 -16.26 8.89 -1.07
C CYS A 39 -14.91 8.84 -0.34
N PRO A 40 -14.29 7.66 -0.15
CA PRO A 40 -13.01 7.56 0.55
C PRO A 40 -11.85 8.15 -0.25
N GLU A 41 -10.86 8.68 0.47
CA GLU A 41 -9.63 9.24 -0.11
C GLU A 41 -8.65 8.12 -0.53
N PHE A 42 -8.86 7.58 -1.72
CA PHE A 42 -8.03 6.48 -2.27
C PHE A 42 -6.70 6.94 -2.88
N LYS A 43 -6.56 8.22 -3.20
CA LYS A 43 -5.45 8.71 -4.05
C LYS A 43 -4.37 9.43 -3.24
N VAL A 44 -4.69 9.88 -2.03
CA VAL A 44 -3.75 10.54 -1.13
C VAL A 44 -3.66 9.80 0.20
N GLN A 45 -2.52 9.16 0.45
CA GLN A 45 -2.24 8.50 1.72
C GLN A 45 -0.78 8.76 2.13
N ALA A 46 -0.59 9.29 3.32
CA ALA A 46 0.75 9.40 3.91
C ALA A 46 1.22 8.01 4.36
N VAL A 47 2.40 7.60 3.91
CA VAL A 47 2.98 6.29 4.21
C VAL A 47 4.48 6.38 4.47
N THR A 48 5.00 5.41 5.23
CA THR A 48 6.44 5.14 5.34
C THR A 48 6.76 3.87 4.57
N SER A 49 7.87 3.86 3.84
CA SER A 49 8.38 2.65 3.19
C SER A 49 9.81 2.38 3.65
N SER A 50 10.10 1.11 3.90
CA SER A 50 11.42 0.64 4.29
C SER A 50 11.73 -0.65 3.54
N ARG A 51 12.97 -0.82 3.11
CA ARG A 51 13.42 -2.11 2.54
C ARG A 51 13.28 -3.18 3.63
N ARG A 52 12.57 -4.26 3.34
CA ARG A 52 12.54 -5.44 4.22
C ARG A 52 13.89 -6.17 4.11
N SER A 53 14.61 -6.28 5.20
CA SER A 53 15.96 -6.87 5.24
C SER A 53 15.98 -8.40 5.12
N ASN A 54 14.84 -9.08 5.36
CA ASN A 54 14.72 -10.54 5.24
C ASN A 54 13.38 -10.96 4.58
N PRO A 55 13.40 -11.70 3.46
CA PRO A 55 12.23 -12.43 2.99
C PRO A 55 12.10 -13.68 3.87
N VAL A 56 11.07 -13.75 4.72
CA VAL A 56 10.70 -15.06 5.30
C VAL A 56 10.08 -15.86 4.15
N LEU A 57 10.85 -16.79 3.60
CA LEU A 57 10.36 -17.84 2.72
C LEU A 57 10.11 -19.06 3.63
N GLY A 58 8.86 -19.30 4.04
CA GLY A 58 8.50 -20.46 4.87
C GLY A 58 7.07 -20.37 5.40
N PRO A 59 6.35 -21.51 5.56
CA PRO A 59 4.93 -21.52 5.85
C PRO A 59 4.68 -20.94 7.24
N VAL A 60 3.54 -20.29 7.40
CA VAL A 60 3.03 -19.89 8.72
C VAL A 60 2.77 -21.19 9.48
N GLY A 61 3.74 -21.61 10.30
CA GLY A 61 3.54 -22.59 11.35
C GLY A 61 2.59 -21.98 12.37
N VAL A 62 1.51 -22.72 12.63
CA VAL A 62 0.67 -22.55 13.80
C VAL A 62 1.52 -22.82 15.04
N ASP A 63 1.56 -21.86 15.95
CA ASP A 63 1.71 -22.06 17.39
C ASP A 63 0.78 -21.06 18.08
#